data_AF-A0A2E7LP16-F1
#
_entry.id   AF-A0A2E7LP16-F1
#
_cell.length_a   1.000
_cell.length_b   1.000
_cell.length_c   1.000
_cell.angle_alpha   90.00
_cell.angle_beta   90.00
_cell.angle_gamma   90.00
#
_symmetry.space_group_name_H-M   'P 1'
#
loop_
_entity.id
_entity.type
_entity.pdbx_description
1 polymer ?
#
loop_
_entity_poly.entity_id
_entity_poly.type
_entity_poly.pdbx_seq_one_letter_code
_entity_poly.pdbx_strand_id
1 'polypeptide(L)' 'MKVGDLVRNLNSESKMTGVVVDWKVTNWEDDFGCSKHPVVLWADGRQNWIMAHRVELANESR' A
#
# COMPACT_ATOMS: atom_id res chain seq x y z
N MET A 1 -2.58 0.18 9.37
CA MET A 1 -2.35 -0.76 8.27
C MET A 1 -1.25 -1.72 8.66
N LYS A 2 -1.43 -3.02 8.47
CA LYS A 2 -0.50 -4.13 8.77
C LYS A 2 -0.55 -5.17 7.65
N VAL A 3 0.39 -6.12 7.66
CA VAL A 3 0.34 -7.28 6.76
C VAL A 3 -0.97 -8.05 6.98
N GLY A 4 -1.62 -8.42 5.88
CA GLY A 4 -2.94 -9.06 5.85
C GLY A 4 -4.12 -8.09 5.75
N ASP A 5 -3.92 -6.78 5.93
CA ASP A 5 -5.01 -5.82 5.76
C ASP A 5 -5.37 -5.68 4.27
N LEU A 6 -6.68 -5.62 4.00
CA LEU A 6 -7.21 -5.23 2.70
C LEU A 6 -7.11 -3.71 2.55
N VAL A 7 -6.57 -3.28 1.41
CA VAL A 7 -6.34 -1.86 1.10
C VAL A 7 -6.91 -1.50 -0.26
N ARG A 8 -7.21 -0.21 -0.43
CA ARG A 8 -7.70 0.37 -1.68
C ARG A 8 -6.67 1.34 -2.24
N ASN A 9 -6.37 1.20 -3.52
CA ASN A 9 -5.49 2.11 -4.24
C ASN A 9 -6.22 3.42 -4.54
N LEU A 10 -5.74 4.53 -3.99
CA LEU A 10 -6.30 5.88 -4.21
C LEU A 10 -5.82 6.51 -5.52
N ASN A 11 -4.75 5.98 -6.12
CA ASN A 11 -4.18 6.47 -7.37
C ASN A 11 -4.78 5.80 -8.62
N SER A 12 -5.59 4.75 -8.45
CA SER A 12 -6.24 4.03 -9.53
C SER A 12 -7.67 4.53 -9.69
N GLU A 13 -8.07 4.94 -10.89
CA GLU A 13 -9.47 5.30 -11.20
C GLU A 13 -10.44 4.14 -10.92
N SER A 14 -9.97 2.91 -11.13
CA SER A 14 -10.71 1.68 -10.84
C SER A 14 -10.77 1.33 -9.34
N LYS A 15 -10.12 2.12 -8.47
CA LYS A 15 -10.05 1.91 -7.02
C LYS A 15 -9.69 0.46 -6.65
N MET A 16 -8.72 -0.10 -7.37
CA MET A 16 -8.32 -1.50 -7.22
C MET A 16 -7.96 -1.82 -5.77
N THR A 17 -8.42 -2.98 -5.30
CA THR A 17 -8.10 -3.49 -3.97
C THR A 17 -6.94 -4.47 -4.01
N GLY A 18 -6.28 -4.64 -2.87
CA GLY A 18 -5.20 -5.58 -2.70
C GLY A 18 -4.93 -5.84 -1.22
N VAL A 19 -4.06 -6.80 -0.93
CA VAL A 19 -3.69 -7.17 0.44
C VAL A 19 -2.25 -6.77 0.70
N VAL A 20 -1.99 -6.17 1.86
CA VAL A 20 -0.61 -5.86 2.28
C VAL A 20 0.13 -7.17 2.59
N VAL A 21 1.24 -7.41 1.91
CA VAL A 21 2.04 -8.65 2.08
C VAL A 21 3.39 -8.39 2.72
N ASP A 22 3.95 -7.19 2.58
CA ASP A 22 5.24 -6.81 3.15
C ASP A 22 5.39 -5.27 3.22
N TRP A 23 6.57 -4.78 3.57
CA TRP A 23 6.89 -3.36 3.65
C TRP A 23 8.27 -3.05 3.04
N LYS A 24 8.29 -2.08 2.14
CA LYS A 24 9.52 -1.51 1.60
C LYS A 24 9.95 -0.32 2.43
N VAL A 25 11.21 -0.33 2.86
CA VAL A 25 11.85 0.83 3.47
C VAL A 25 12.60 1.59 2.38
N THR A 26 12.33 2.88 2.25
CA THR A 26 13.09 3.78 1.37
C THR A 26 13.79 4.84 2.19
N ASN A 27 15.11 4.94 2.00
CA ASN A 27 15.92 6.05 2.47
C ASN A 27 16.06 7.01 1.29
N TRP A 28 15.43 8.18 1.37
CA TRP A 28 15.64 9.24 0.39
C TRP A 28 16.79 10.11 0.90
N GLU A 29 17.74 10.44 0.02
CA GLU A 29 18.92 11.25 0.38
C GLU A 29 18.52 12.66 0.83
N ASP A 30 17.33 13.13 0.42
CA ASP A 30 16.90 14.51 0.56
C ASP A 30 15.87 14.75 1.67
N ASP A 31 15.39 13.69 2.35
CA ASP A 31 14.29 13.79 3.32
C ASP A 31 14.68 13.17 4.67
N PHE A 32 14.39 13.90 5.74
CA PHE A 32 14.76 13.63 7.14
C PHE A 32 14.08 12.39 7.76
N GLY A 33 13.97 11.26 7.04
CA GLY A 33 13.36 10.06 7.58
C GLY A 33 13.31 8.85 6.66
N CYS A 34 13.61 7.70 7.25
CA CYS A 34 13.29 6.38 6.72
C CYS A 34 11.75 6.27 6.54
N SER A 35 11.30 6.21 5.28
CA SER A 35 9.87 6.08 4.96
C SER A 35 9.51 4.62 4.68
N LYS A 36 8.48 4.13 5.36
CA LYS A 36 7.97 2.76 5.22
C LYS A 36 6.75 2.76 4.29
N HIS A 37 6.80 1.96 3.23
CA HIS A 37 5.79 1.89 2.18
C HIS A 37 5.24 0.46 2.08
N PRO A 38 3.90 0.27 2.05
CA PRO A 38 3.33 -1.07 1.95
C PRO A 38 3.64 -1.71 0.59
N VAL A 39 3.99 -3.00 0.63
CA VAL A 39 4.01 -3.89 -0.54
C VAL A 39 2.65 -4.57 -0.59
N VAL A 40 1.97 -4.44 -1.72
CA VAL A 40 0.59 -4.90 -1.89
C VAL A 40 0.54 -5.93 -3.00
N LEU A 41 -0.12 -7.06 -2.73
CA LEU A 41 -0.58 -8.00 -3.75
C LEU A 41 -1.96 -7.53 -4.23
N TRP A 42 -2.02 -7.05 -5.46
CA TRP A 42 -3.23 -6.51 -6.06
C TRP A 42 -4.13 -7.62 -6.60
N ALA A 43 -5.43 -7.31 -6.78
CA ALA A 43 -6.42 -8.26 -7.29
C ALA A 43 -6.11 -8.78 -8.71
N ASP A 44 -5.29 -8.08 -9.48
CA ASP A 44 -4.82 -8.51 -10.81
C ASP A 44 -3.63 -9.50 -10.75
N GLY A 45 -3.21 -9.89 -9.54
CA GLY A 45 -2.08 -10.79 -9.30
C GLY A 45 -0.71 -10.12 -9.31
N ARG A 46 -0.62 -8.81 -9.58
CA ARG A 46 0.65 -8.09 -9.51
C ARG A 46 0.99 -7.73 -8.07
N GLN A 47 2.27 -7.78 -7.75
CA GLN A 47 2.80 -7.37 -6.45
C GLN A 47 3.73 -6.19 -6.63
N ASN A 48 3.43 -5.05 -5.98
CA ASN A 48 4.28 -3.86 -6.03
C ASN A 48 4.15 -3.03 -4.73
N TRP A 49 5.15 -2.21 -4.45
CA TRP A 49 5.08 -1.23 -3.36
C TRP A 49 4.36 0.05 -3.81
N ILE A 50 3.74 0.74 -2.85
CA ILE A 50 3.03 2.00 -3.10
C ILE A 50 3.26 2.96 -1.95
N MET A 51 3.31 4.26 -2.23
CA MET A 51 3.43 5.29 -1.20
C MET A 51 2.27 5.17 -0.20
N ALA A 52 2.59 5.24 1.10
CA ALA A 52 1.62 4.97 2.17
C ALA A 52 0.38 5.90 2.10
N HIS A 53 0.55 7.16 1.69
CA HIS A 53 -0.56 8.12 1.54
C HIS A 53 -1.44 7.87 0.30
N ARG A 54 -1.05 6.95 -0.61
CA ARG A 54 -1.82 6.59 -1.82
C ARG A 54 -2.64 5.31 -1.65
N VAL A 55 -2.69 4.79 -0.43
CA VAL A 55 -3.53 3.66 -0.08
C VAL A 55 -4.26 3.94 1.23
N GLU A 56 -5.47 3.43 1.32
CA GLU A 56 -6.26 3.45 2.55
C GLU A 56 -6.73 2.05 2.91
N LEU A 57 -7.09 1.83 4.17
CA LEU A 57 -7.72 0.59 4.59
C LEU A 57 -9.09 0.47 3.93
N ALA A 58 -9.31 -0.64 3.24
CA ALA A 58 -10.64 -1.02 2.78
C ALA A 58 -11.37 -1.63 4.00
N ASN A 59 -11.94 -0.78 4.85
CA ASN A 59 -12.84 -1.26 5.88
C ASN A 59 -14.01 -1.99 5.22
N GLU A 60 -14.21 -3.26 5.57
CA GLU A 60 -15.53 -3.87 5.48
C GLU A 60 -16.39 -3.10 6.49
N SER A 61 -17.23 -2.19 6.01
CA SER A 61 -18.32 -1.67 6.83
C SER A 61 -19.14 -2.87 7.27
N ARG A 62 -19.00 -3.21 8.55
CA ARG A 62 -19.72 -4.27 9.24
C ARG A 62 -21.17 -3.85 9.51
#